data_AF-B8IDS0-F1
#
_entry.id   AF-B8IDS0-F1
#
_cell.length_a   1.000
_cell.length_b   1.000
_cell.length_c   1.000
_cell.angle_alpha   90.00
_cell.angle_beta   90.00
_cell.angle_gamma   90.00
#
_symmetry.space_group_name_H-M   'P 1'
#
loop_
_entity.id
_entity.type
_entity.pdbx_description
1 polymer ?
#
loop_
_entity_poly.entity_id
_entity_poly.type
_entity_poly.pdbx_seq_one_letter_code
_entity_poly.pdbx_strand_id
1 'polypeptide(L)'
;MIVAQLLRAIYPPEHASRLSDHAGEPYRPSNGTEGDIFAATWCSDCHKRSRCQIPLRAMAHDIAERGYPRQWQYGEDGQPVCTAHDNGPPPPRRARPCRRTGDLFSQMPEGRHA
;
A
#
# COMPACT_ATOMS: atom_id res chain seq x y z
N MET A 1 16.59 -2.98 17.88
CA MET A 1 15.53 -3.33 16.90
C MET A 1 14.28 -2.46 17.10
N ILE A 2 14.42 -1.13 17.17
CA ILE A 2 13.29 -0.20 17.42
C ILE A 2 12.96 0.61 16.14
N VAL A 3 13.94 0.80 15.26
CA VAL A 3 13.84 1.71 14.10
C VAL A 3 13.02 1.11 12.93
N ALA A 4 13.02 -0.21 12.76
CA ALA A 4 12.34 -0.85 11.62
C ALA A 4 10.81 -0.83 11.71
N GLN A 5 10.24 -0.81 12.93
CA GLN A 5 8.78 -0.77 13.15
C GLN A 5 8.19 0.63 12.94
N LEU A 6 8.99 1.70 13.02
CA LEU A 6 8.51 3.07 12.81
C LEU A 6 8.22 3.41 11.33
N LEU A 7 8.79 2.66 10.37
CA LEU A 7 8.71 3.02 8.95
C LEU A 7 7.32 2.86 8.33
N ARG A 8 6.42 2.10 8.98
CA ARG A 8 5.06 1.84 8.49
C ARG A 8 3.98 2.02 9.56
N ALA A 9 4.27 2.80 10.60
CA ALA A 9 3.29 3.16 11.60
C ALA A 9 2.17 4.01 10.95
N ILE A 10 0.92 3.61 11.18
CA ILE A 10 -0.28 4.31 10.69
C ILE A 10 -0.89 5.13 11.83
N TYR A 11 -0.92 4.56 13.03
CA TYR A 11 -1.39 5.24 14.23
C TYR A 11 -0.23 5.84 15.02
N PRO A 12 -0.47 6.96 15.74
CA PRO A 12 0.41 7.37 16.81
C PRO A 12 0.62 6.25 17.85
N PRO A 13 1.79 6.16 18.51
CA PRO A 13 2.10 5.07 19.44
C PRO A 13 1.07 4.87 20.56
N GLU A 14 0.53 5.95 21.12
CA GLU A 14 -0.47 5.90 22.19
C GLU A 14 -1.85 5.39 21.73
N HIS A 15 -2.15 5.54 20.44
CA HIS A 15 -3.35 4.98 19.83
C HIS A 15 -3.14 3.51 19.50
N ALA A 16 -1.99 3.17 18.92
CA ALA A 16 -1.62 1.79 18.60
C ALA A 16 -1.58 0.91 19.86
N SER A 17 -1.03 1.40 20.97
CA SER A 17 -0.97 0.64 22.23
C SER A 17 -2.35 0.26 22.80
N ARG A 18 -3.42 0.96 22.42
CA ARG A 18 -4.79 0.60 22.84
C ARG A 18 -5.36 -0.55 22.01
N LEU A 19 -4.73 -0.86 20.88
CA LEU A 19 -5.15 -1.89 19.94
C LEU A 19 -4.25 -3.13 19.98
N SER A 20 -3.21 -3.15 20.83
CA SER A 20 -2.32 -4.32 20.97
C SER A 20 -3.05 -5.57 21.46
N ASP A 21 -4.12 -5.39 22.24
CA ASP A 21 -4.96 -6.51 22.72
C ASP A 21 -5.69 -7.22 21.58
N HIS A 22 -5.84 -6.57 20.41
CA HIS A 22 -6.46 -7.11 19.20
C HIS A 22 -5.43 -7.77 18.26
N ALA A 23 -4.19 -8.00 18.70
CA ALA A 23 -3.15 -8.59 17.86
C ALA A 23 -3.60 -9.89 17.18
N GLY A 24 -3.46 -9.95 15.86
CA GLY A 24 -3.90 -11.06 15.01
C GLY A 24 -5.39 -11.04 14.62
N GLU A 25 -6.22 -10.18 15.22
CA GLU A 25 -7.59 -9.99 14.79
C GLU A 25 -7.66 -9.29 13.42
N PRO A 26 -8.69 -9.59 12.59
CA PRO A 26 -8.86 -8.92 11.31
C PRO A 26 -8.96 -7.40 11.47
N TYR A 27 -8.18 -6.68 10.67
CA TYR A 27 -8.23 -5.22 10.61
C TYR A 27 -9.17 -4.74 9.50
N ARG A 28 -10.04 -3.78 9.83
CA ARG A 28 -10.84 -3.02 8.86
C ARG A 28 -10.68 -1.53 9.10
N PRO A 29 -10.34 -0.74 8.07
CA PRO A 29 -10.31 0.70 8.19
C PRO A 29 -11.68 1.24 8.63
N SER A 30 -11.69 2.21 9.55
CA SER A 30 -12.94 2.82 10.03
C SER A 30 -13.63 3.66 8.95
N ASN A 31 -12.87 4.15 7.96
CA ASN A 31 -13.35 4.99 6.88
C ASN A 31 -12.42 4.97 5.65
N GLY A 32 -12.80 5.67 4.59
CA GLY A 32 -12.05 5.73 3.33
C GLY A 32 -10.66 6.36 3.47
N THR A 33 -10.50 7.42 4.28
CA THR A 33 -9.21 8.09 4.51
C THR A 33 -8.22 7.14 5.18
N GLU A 34 -8.65 6.43 6.21
CA GLU A 34 -7.82 5.43 6.88
C GLU A 34 -7.44 4.28 5.94
N GLY A 35 -8.39 3.86 5.08
CA GLY A 35 -8.13 2.87 4.04
C GLY A 35 -7.08 3.33 3.02
N ASP A 36 -7.13 4.60 2.60
CA ASP A 36 -6.15 5.19 1.70
C ASP A 36 -4.77 5.28 2.35
N ILE A 37 -4.69 5.67 3.63
CA ILE A 37 -3.43 5.67 4.39
C ILE A 37 -2.86 4.26 4.47
N PHE A 38 -3.68 3.26 4.82
CA PHE A 38 -3.24 1.87 4.88
C PHE A 38 -2.74 1.37 3.51
N ALA A 39 -3.45 1.68 2.43
CA ALA A 39 -3.05 1.31 1.08
C ALA A 39 -1.74 2.02 0.65
N ALA A 40 -1.56 3.28 1.01
CA ALA A 40 -0.32 4.02 0.78
C ALA A 40 0.86 3.39 1.52
N THR A 41 0.67 2.99 2.78
CA THR A 41 1.72 2.40 3.63
C THR A 41 2.09 0.98 3.23
N TRP A 42 1.12 0.15 2.84
CA TRP A 42 1.34 -1.29 2.65
C TRP A 42 1.25 -1.77 1.21
N CYS A 43 0.45 -1.13 0.36
CA CYS A 43 0.16 -1.61 -0.98
C CYS A 43 0.92 -0.84 -2.06
N SER A 44 1.36 0.40 -1.78
CA SER A 44 1.86 1.30 -2.81
C SER A 44 3.16 0.84 -3.45
N ASP A 45 4.06 0.29 -2.63
CA ASP A 45 5.40 -0.21 -2.93
C ASP A 45 5.49 -1.75 -2.94
N CYS A 46 4.39 -2.43 -2.61
CA CYS A 46 4.36 -3.89 -2.57
C CYS A 46 4.60 -4.48 -3.97
N HIS A 47 5.58 -5.38 -4.09
CA HIS A 47 5.92 -6.01 -5.37
C HIS A 47 4.72 -6.75 -6.00
N LYS A 48 3.82 -7.29 -5.17
CA LYS A 48 2.61 -8.00 -5.61
C LYS A 48 1.48 -7.08 -6.06
N ARG A 49 1.58 -5.75 -5.92
CA ARG A 49 0.48 -4.78 -6.12
C ARG A 49 -0.33 -5.02 -7.38
N SER A 50 0.32 -5.27 -8.51
CA SER A 50 -0.33 -5.45 -9.81
C SER A 50 -1.27 -6.68 -9.91
N ARG A 51 -1.08 -7.68 -9.05
CA ARG A 51 -1.87 -8.93 -9.03
C ARG A 51 -2.52 -9.18 -7.66
N CYS A 52 -2.36 -8.26 -6.71
CA CYS A 52 -2.83 -8.41 -5.36
C CYS A 52 -4.35 -8.21 -5.30
N GLN A 53 -5.09 -9.26 -4.96
CA GLN A 53 -6.55 -9.20 -4.82
C GLN A 53 -6.99 -8.79 -3.40
N ILE A 54 -6.07 -8.67 -2.46
CA ILE A 54 -6.39 -8.39 -1.05
C ILE A 54 -7.17 -7.07 -0.89
N PRO A 55 -6.76 -5.92 -1.46
CA PRO A 55 -7.53 -4.68 -1.32
C PRO A 55 -8.93 -4.79 -1.90
N LEU A 56 -9.08 -5.41 -3.08
CA LEU A 56 -10.39 -5.64 -3.69
C LEU A 56 -11.29 -6.50 -2.80
N ARG A 57 -10.74 -7.55 -2.18
CA ARG A 57 -11.49 -8.42 -1.27
C ARG A 57 -11.92 -7.70 0.01
N ALA A 58 -11.08 -6.83 0.57
CA ALA A 58 -11.45 -6.01 1.72
C ALA A 58 -12.60 -5.04 1.42
N MET A 59 -12.69 -4.56 0.18
CA MET A 59 -13.80 -3.69 -0.26
C MET A 59 -15.07 -4.46 -0.60
N ALA A 60 -14.93 -5.70 -1.08
CA ALA A 60 -16.06 -6.52 -1.57
C ALA A 60 -16.76 -7.35 -0.48
N HIS A 61 -16.10 -7.57 0.65
CA HIS A 61 -16.59 -8.45 1.72
C HIS A 61 -16.73 -7.71 3.05
N ASP A 62 -17.70 -8.14 3.86
CA ASP A 62 -17.74 -7.73 5.26
C ASP A 62 -16.66 -8.44 6.10
N ILE A 63 -16.24 -7.85 7.23
CA ILE A 63 -15.15 -8.35 8.07
C ILE A 63 -15.42 -9.77 8.62
N ALA A 64 -16.69 -10.10 8.85
CA ALA A 64 -17.09 -11.43 9.32
C ALA A 64 -17.15 -12.49 8.20
N GLU A 65 -17.07 -12.09 6.94
CA GLU A 65 -17.18 -13.02 5.82
C GLU A 65 -15.87 -13.75 5.55
N ARG A 66 -15.97 -15.03 5.17
CA ARG A 66 -14.82 -15.84 4.72
C ARG A 66 -14.03 -15.19 3.58
N GLY A 67 -14.69 -14.33 2.80
CA GLY A 67 -14.10 -13.60 1.68
C GLY A 67 -13.14 -12.49 2.13
N TYR A 68 -13.29 -11.96 3.35
CA TYR A 68 -12.44 -10.91 3.89
C TYR A 68 -10.98 -11.38 4.02
N PRO A 69 -10.00 -10.53 3.65
CA PRO A 69 -8.61 -10.95 3.65
C PRO A 69 -8.09 -11.14 5.07
N ARG A 70 -7.69 -12.38 5.39
CA ARG A 70 -7.01 -12.70 6.65
C ARG A 70 -5.66 -12.01 6.80
N GLN A 71 -5.10 -11.43 5.73
CA GLN A 71 -3.78 -10.79 5.75
C GLN A 71 -3.80 -9.40 6.39
N TRP A 72 -4.96 -8.75 6.45
CA TRP A 72 -5.13 -7.47 7.12
C TRP A 72 -5.48 -7.74 8.58
N GLN A 73 -4.55 -7.45 9.47
CA GLN A 73 -4.66 -7.76 10.90
C GLN A 73 -4.09 -6.61 11.73
N TYR A 74 -4.40 -6.56 13.01
CA TYR A 74 -3.59 -5.80 13.96
C TYR A 74 -2.30 -6.55 14.28
N GLY A 75 -1.18 -5.84 14.29
CA GLY A 75 0.12 -6.35 14.74
C GLY A 75 0.21 -6.41 16.27
N GLU A 76 1.30 -6.97 16.78
CA GLU A 76 1.56 -7.05 18.23
C GLU A 76 1.68 -5.67 18.90
N ASP A 77 2.07 -4.66 18.13
CA ASP A 77 2.14 -3.25 18.56
C ASP A 77 0.81 -2.50 18.39
N GLY A 78 -0.25 -3.19 17.96
CA GLY A 78 -1.56 -2.63 17.65
C GLY A 78 -1.61 -1.78 16.39
N GLN A 79 -0.52 -1.72 15.61
CA GLN A 79 -0.55 -1.11 14.28
C GLN A 79 -1.29 -2.02 13.30
N PRO A 80 -2.06 -1.47 12.36
CA PRO A 80 -2.64 -2.27 11.31
C PRO A 80 -1.56 -2.70 10.31
N VAL A 81 -1.49 -3.99 10.04
CA VAL A 81 -0.46 -4.62 9.19
C VAL A 81 -1.05 -5.43 8.04
N CYS A 82 -0.31 -5.50 6.93
CA CYS A 82 -0.58 -6.46 5.86
C CYS A 82 0.48 -7.56 5.90
N THR A 83 0.13 -8.74 6.41
CA THR A 83 1.08 -9.86 6.59
C THR A 83 1.54 -10.51 5.27
N ALA A 84 0.90 -10.19 4.14
CA ALA A 84 1.31 -10.64 2.81
C ALA A 84 2.13 -9.62 2.01
N HIS A 85 2.48 -8.49 2.63
CA HIS A 85 3.33 -7.50 2.00
C HIS A 85 4.66 -8.10 1.53
N ASP A 86 5.19 -7.60 0.42
CA ASP A 86 6.43 -8.07 -0.20
C ASP A 86 7.34 -6.90 -0.56
N ASN A 87 8.47 -6.81 0.17
CA ASN A 87 9.57 -5.85 -0.02
C ASN A 87 10.57 -6.32 -1.10
N GLY A 88 10.18 -7.23 -2.00
CA GLY A 88 11.03 -7.71 -3.09
C GLY A 88 11.66 -6.57 -3.91
N PRO A 89 12.73 -6.87 -4.68
CA PRO A 89 13.42 -5.85 -5.46
C PRO A 89 12.44 -5.12 -6.40
N PRO A 90 12.63 -3.81 -6.62
CA PRO A 90 11.73 -3.04 -7.47
C PRO A 90 11.64 -3.71 -8.85
N PRO A 91 10.45 -3.74 -9.47
CA PRO A 91 10.29 -4.34 -10.79
C PRO A 91 11.25 -3.65 -11.77
N PRO A 92 11.83 -4.39 -12.72
CA PRO A 92 12.76 -3.80 -13.68
C PRO A 92 12.08 -2.63 -14.38
N ARG A 93 12.74 -1.47 -14.40
CA ARG A 93 12.30 -0.33 -15.22
C ARG A 93 12.12 -0.86 -16.65
N ARG A 94 10.98 -0.59 -17.29
CA ARG A 94 10.73 -1.04 -18.67
C ARG A 94 11.90 -0.58 -19.53
N ALA A 95 12.65 -1.54 -20.06
CA ALA A 95 13.99 -1.30 -20.59
C ALA A 95 14.02 -0.41 -21.83
N ARG A 96 12.88 -0.13 -22.46
CA ARG A 96 12.80 0.80 -23.60
C ARG A 96 11.46 1.56 -23.58
N PRO A 97 11.48 2.90 -23.75
CA PRO A 97 10.29 3.65 -24.14
C PRO A 97 9.68 3.03 -25.38
N CYS A 98 8.35 2.97 -25.44
CA CYS A 98 7.66 2.58 -26.66
C CYS A 98 8.00 3.57 -27.77
N ARG A 99 8.49 3.11 -28.94
CA ARG A 99 8.84 3.99 -30.07
C ARG A 99 7.65 4.82 -30.60
N ARG A 100 6.42 4.44 -30.25
CA ARG A 100 5.18 5.14 -30.64
C ARG A 100 4.75 6.20 -29.64
N THR A 101 5.34 6.21 -28.44
CA THR A 101 5.09 7.25 -27.44
C THR A 101 6.19 8.29 -27.58
N GLY A 102 5.89 9.39 -28.28
CA GLY A 102 6.79 10.55 -28.33
C GLY A 102 7.03 11.08 -26.91
N ASP A 103 8.22 11.64 -26.67
CA ASP A 103 8.49 12.32 -25.40
C ASP A 103 7.68 13.62 -25.33
N LEU A 104 6.78 13.69 -24.35
CA LEU A 104 5.88 14.83 -24.10
C LEU A 104 6.63 16.13 -23.78
N PHE A 105 7.91 16.04 -23.40
CA PHE A 105 8.75 17.21 -23.09
C PHE A 105 9.82 17.50 -24.14
N SER A 106 9.88 16.73 -25.24
CA SER A 106 10.85 16.95 -26.33
C SER A 106 10.32 17.80 -27.50
N GLN A 107 9.37 18.72 -27.30
CA GLN A 107 8.92 19.64 -28.35
C GLN A 107 8.66 21.06 -27.84
N MET A 108 9.66 21.93 -27.96
CA MET A 108 9.44 23.28 -28.48
C MET A 108 10.37 23.46 -29.68
N PRO A 109 9.86 23.63 -30.92
CA PRO A 109 10.71 24.03 -32.02
C PRO A 109 11.28 25.42 -31.73
N GLU A 110 12.61 25.51 -31.70
CA GLU A 110 13.32 26.80 -31.69
C GLU A 110 12.84 27.63 -32.88
N GLY A 111 12.59 28.92 -32.60
CA GLY A 111 11.77 29.79 -33.41
C GLY A 111 12.13 29.85 -34.89
N ARG A 112 11.09 29.91 -35.73
CA ARG A 112 11.15 30.63 -37.00
C ARG A 112 10.58 32.04 -36.78
N HIS A 113 11.48 32.97 -36.49
CA HIS A 113 11.26 34.38 -36.82
C HIS A 113 12.14 34.72 -38.02
N ALA A 114 11.53 35.44 -38.96
CA ALA A 114 11.99 35.85 -40.31
C ALA A 114 11.71 34.83 -41.43
#